data_AF-A0A2E5NFU7-F1
#
_entry.id   AF-A0A2E5NFU7-F1
#
_cell.length_a   1.000
_cell.length_b   1.000
_cell.length_c   1.000
_cell.angle_alpha   90.00
_cell.angle_beta   90.00
_cell.angle_gamma   90.00
#
_symmetry.space_group_name_H-M   'P 1'
#
loop_
_entity.id
_entity.type
_entity.pdbx_description
1 polymer ?
#
loop_
_entity_poly.entity_id
_entity_poly.type
_entity_poly.pdbx_seq_one_letter_code
_entity_poly.pdbx_strand_id
1 'polypeptide(L)' 'MTFVMVSPNGARRNTQDHPAIPVTDEDLIETALSRYHAGARGLHAHIRA' A
#
# COMPACT_ATOMS: atom_id res chain seq x y z
N MET A 1 -4.51 12.74 19.04
CA MET A 1 -4.16 11.51 18.29
C MET A 1 -4.50 11.75 16.83
N THR A 2 -3.52 11.79 15.94
CA THR A 2 -3.75 12.13 14.52
C THR A 2 -4.09 10.87 13.72
N PHE A 3 -5.10 10.92 12.86
CA PHE A 3 -5.41 9.83 11.94
C PHE A 3 -4.51 9.91 10.70
N VAL A 4 -3.86 8.81 10.34
CA VAL A 4 -2.98 8.73 9.17
C VAL A 4 -3.48 7.65 8.23
N MET A 5 -3.66 8.02 6.95
CA MET A 5 -4.05 7.12 5.87
C MET A 5 -2.86 6.88 4.94
N VAL A 6 -2.70 5.64 4.45
CA VAL A 6 -1.67 5.27 3.48
C VAL A 6 -2.29 4.84 2.15
N SER A 7 -1.67 5.24 1.04
CA SER A 7 -2.00 4.78 -0.32
C SER A 7 -0.74 4.20 -0.95
N PRO A 8 -0.51 2.87 -0.84
CA PRO A 8 0.77 2.27 -1.17
C PRO A 8 0.97 2.02 -2.67
N ASN A 9 -0.10 2.01 -3.49
CA ASN A 9 -0.01 1.76 -4.92
C ASN A 9 -0.73 2.80 -5.79
N GLY A 10 -2.02 2.61 -6.07
CA GLY A 10 -2.75 3.31 -7.12
C GLY A 10 -2.73 2.57 -8.47
N ALA A 11 -3.47 3.11 -9.44
CA ALA A 11 -3.62 2.50 -10.76
C ALA A 11 -2.57 2.95 -11.80
N ARG A 12 -1.79 4.00 -11.52
CA ARG A 12 -0.90 4.66 -12.51
C ARG A 12 0.54 4.15 -12.47
N ARG A 13 1.23 4.24 -11.33
CA ARG A 13 2.66 3.86 -11.22
C ARG A 13 2.80 2.33 -11.20
N ASN A 14 3.91 1.80 -11.69
CA ASN A 14 4.22 0.37 -11.71
C ASN A 14 5.66 0.09 -11.24
N THR A 15 6.07 -1.17 -11.24
CA THR A 15 7.37 -1.60 -10.71
C THR A 15 8.58 -1.01 -11.46
N GLN A 16 8.40 -0.48 -12.67
CA GLN A 16 9.44 0.27 -13.38
C GLN A 16 9.63 1.68 -12.79
N ASP A 17 8.57 2.29 -12.25
CA ASP A 17 8.66 3.56 -11.53
C ASP A 17 9.31 3.38 -10.15
N HIS A 18 8.94 2.30 -9.44
CA HIS A 18 9.53 1.95 -8.15
C HIS A 18 9.32 0.46 -7.82
N PRO A 19 10.37 -0.31 -7.52
CA PRO A 19 10.27 -1.77 -7.35
C PRO A 19 9.42 -2.19 -6.15
N ALA A 20 9.28 -1.35 -5.12
CA ALA A 20 8.48 -1.67 -3.94
C ALA A 20 6.98 -1.32 -4.06
N ILE A 21 6.47 -1.03 -5.26
CA ILE A 21 5.02 -0.84 -5.45
C ILE A 21 4.35 -2.21 -5.35
N PRO A 22 3.43 -2.45 -4.40
CA PRO A 22 2.76 -3.74 -4.26
C PRO A 22 1.81 -3.94 -5.45
N VAL A 23 1.94 -5.11 -6.10
CA VAL A 23 1.14 -5.49 -7.28
C VAL A 23 0.27 -6.69 -6.98
N THR A 24 0.79 -7.71 -6.28
CA THR A 24 0.01 -8.90 -5.92
C THR A 24 -0.84 -8.64 -4.66
N ASP A 25 -1.82 -9.50 -4.43
CA ASP A 25 -2.63 -9.46 -3.22
C ASP A 25 -1.76 -9.71 -1.97
N GLU A 26 -0.79 -10.62 -2.05
CA GLU A 26 0.17 -10.89 -0.98
C GLU A 26 1.01 -9.64 -0.65
N ASP A 27 1.58 -8.96 -1.66
CA ASP A 27 2.38 -7.74 -1.46
C ASP A 27 1.53 -6.65 -0.77
N LEU A 28 0.27 -6.55 -1.17
CA LEU A 28 -0.67 -5.55 -0.67
C LEU A 28 -1.01 -5.81 0.80
N ILE A 29 -1.26 -7.07 1.16
CA ILE A 29 -1.54 -7.50 2.54
C ILE A 29 -0.31 -7.28 3.43
N GLU A 30 0.88 -7.71 2.99
CA GLU A 30 2.12 -7.50 3.75
C GLU A 30 2.39 -6.01 3.98
N THR A 31 2.20 -5.20 2.93
CA THR A 31 2.33 -3.75 3.02
C THR A 31 1.32 -3.16 4.01
N ALA A 32 0.05 -3.55 3.93
CA ALA A 32 -0.99 -3.06 4.84
C ALA A 32 -0.66 -3.35 6.31
N LEU A 33 -0.22 -4.58 6.62
CA LEU A 33 0.18 -4.99 7.97
C LEU A 33 1.37 -4.16 8.47
N SER A 34 2.42 -4.02 7.65
CA SER A 34 3.59 -3.22 7.98
C SER A 34 3.23 -1.77 8.30
N ARG A 35 2.34 -1.14 7.51
CA ARG A 35 1.92 0.25 7.74
C ARG A 35 0.99 0.39 8.94
N TYR A 36 0.15 -0.60 9.22
CA TYR A 36 -0.65 -0.62 10.43
C TYR A 36 0.21 -0.64 11.69
N HIS A 37 1.25 -1.48 11.71
CA HIS A 37 2.24 -1.53 12.79
C HIS A 37 3.04 -0.22 12.92
N ALA A 38 3.30 0.48 11.81
CA ALA A 38 3.92 1.80 11.80
C ALA A 38 2.99 2.95 12.24
N GLY A 39 1.70 2.68 12.52
CA GLY A 39 0.76 3.67 13.06
C GLY A 39 -0.32 4.15 12.08
N ALA A 40 -0.36 3.64 10.85
CA ALA A 40 -1.46 3.94 9.93
C ALA A 40 -2.80 3.41 10.48
N ARG A 41 -3.87 4.15 10.24
CA ARG A 41 -5.24 3.81 10.66
C ARG A 41 -6.26 3.80 9.52
N GLY A 42 -5.81 4.11 8.30
CA GLY A 42 -6.58 3.93 7.07
C GLY A 42 -5.70 3.44 5.92
N LEU A 43 -6.29 2.65 5.03
CA LEU A 43 -5.65 2.12 3.83
C LEU A 43 -6.52 2.45 2.61
N HIS A 44 -5.93 3.13 1.64
CA HIS A 44 -6.48 3.30 0.29
C HIS A 44 -5.69 2.39 -0.65
N ALA A 45 -6.29 1.31 -1.13
CA ALA A 45 -5.62 0.35 -2.00
C ALA A 45 -6.38 0.15 -3.31
N HIS A 46 -5.65 -0.14 -4.38
CA HIS A 46 -6.19 -0.60 -5.65
C HIS A 46 -5.75 -2.04 -5.89
N ILE A 47 -6.69 -2.93 -6.24
CA ILE A 47 -6.36 -4.26 -6.75
C ILE A 47 -5.86 -4.13 -8.18
N ARG A 48 -4.83 -4.91 -8.54
CA ARG A 48 -4.21 -4.89 -9.87
C ARG A 48 -4.30 -6.27 -10.50
N ALA A 49 -4.39 -6.29 -11.83
CA ALA A 49 -4.39 -7.49 -12.65
C ALA A 49 -3.07 -7.61 -13.40
#